data_AF-A0A2N2XIF4-F1
#
_entry.id   AF-A0A2N2XIF4-F1
#
_cell.length_a   1.000
_cell.length_b   1.000
_cell.length_c   1.000
_cell.angle_alpha   90.00
_cell.angle_beta   90.00
_cell.angle_gamma   90.00
#
_symmetry.space_group_name_H-M   'P 1'
#
loop_
_entity.id
_entity.type
_entity.pdbx_description
1 polymer ?
#
loop_
_entity_poly.entity_id
_entity_poly.type
_entity_poly.pdbx_seq_one_letter_code
_entity_poly.pdbx_strand_id
1 'polypeptide(L)'
;MDNLFYNNIIIDPGIWNYYDSSNIPTIQSYINVNVDVNHIEKTNYFSRNSQVFGFVDTLNYNLKLQKWSLGVDNGTDVSAWNIVFDAANQTRPKGKTYDIGAYEYQTGESAHLQKSQASMIKSVWYKKSNKQLKVEFANTIHGKYQLSVSDIQGKIYYSETKTINRGESVHIINFQTSLPDIIILSVDNNKIRDSVKIITQ
;
A
#
# COMPACT_ATOMS: atom_id res chain seq x y z
N MET A 1 -13.55 26.87 20.34
CA MET A 1 -13.23 26.71 18.91
C MET A 1 -12.82 25.26 18.78
N ASP A 2 -13.58 24.46 18.04
CA ASP A 2 -13.30 23.03 17.94
C ASP A 2 -12.28 22.78 16.83
N ASN A 3 -11.45 21.75 16.98
CA ASN A 3 -10.58 21.30 15.90
C ASN A 3 -11.41 20.50 14.89
N LEU A 4 -11.30 20.81 13.59
CA LEU A 4 -12.17 20.24 12.56
C LEU A 4 -11.37 19.34 11.62
N PHE A 5 -11.74 18.07 11.55
CA PHE A 5 -11.13 17.08 10.67
C PHE A 5 -12.18 16.57 9.68
N TYR A 6 -12.22 17.18 8.50
CA TYR A 6 -13.23 16.93 7.48
C TYR A 6 -12.59 16.41 6.19
N ASN A 7 -13.24 15.42 5.56
CA ASN A 7 -12.86 14.92 4.23
C ASN A 7 -11.40 14.42 4.14
N ASN A 8 -10.83 13.89 5.23
CA ASN A 8 -9.46 13.39 5.20
C ASN A 8 -9.40 11.96 4.67
N ILE A 9 -8.28 11.61 4.03
CA ILE A 9 -7.91 10.23 3.75
C ILE A 9 -6.64 9.95 4.53
N ILE A 10 -6.71 9.08 5.53
CA ILE A 10 -5.55 8.69 6.34
C ILE A 10 -5.37 7.18 6.17
N ILE A 11 -4.25 6.81 5.55
CA ILE A 11 -3.92 5.42 5.25
C ILE A 11 -2.60 5.07 5.90
N ASP A 12 -2.60 3.94 6.61
CA ASP A 12 -1.45 3.37 7.30
C ASP A 12 -0.74 4.42 8.19
N PRO A 13 -1.32 4.79 9.34
CA PRO A 13 -0.76 5.83 10.20
C PRO A 13 0.56 5.43 10.89
N GLY A 14 1.12 4.25 10.57
CA GLY A 14 2.41 3.77 11.05
C GLY A 14 2.45 3.28 12.50
N ILE A 15 1.57 3.77 13.38
CA ILE A 15 1.52 3.40 14.80
C ILE A 15 0.37 2.47 15.17
N TRP A 16 -0.51 2.12 14.22
CA TRP A 16 -1.71 1.30 14.49
C TRP A 16 -1.40 -0.04 15.17
N ASN A 17 -0.24 -0.65 14.87
CA ASN A 17 0.22 -1.89 15.51
C ASN A 17 0.37 -1.75 17.05
N TYR A 18 0.87 -0.61 17.51
CA TYR A 18 1.02 -0.33 18.94
C TYR A 18 -0.35 -0.21 19.63
N TYR A 19 -1.33 0.41 18.97
CA TYR A 19 -2.68 0.54 19.49
C TYR A 19 -3.36 -0.83 19.61
N ASP A 20 -3.28 -1.65 18.56
CA ASP A 20 -3.78 -3.02 18.57
C ASP A 20 -3.14 -3.85 19.71
N SER A 21 -1.82 -3.80 19.87
CA SER A 21 -1.12 -4.57 20.89
C SER A 21 -1.33 -4.06 22.32
N SER A 22 -1.71 -2.79 22.47
CA SER A 22 -1.96 -2.15 23.77
C SER A 22 -3.43 -2.19 24.18
N ASN A 23 -4.28 -2.90 23.42
CA ASN A 23 -5.73 -2.96 23.63
C ASN A 23 -6.40 -1.58 23.66
N ILE A 24 -5.87 -0.64 22.87
CA ILE A 24 -6.44 0.70 22.65
C ILE A 24 -7.17 0.66 21.31
N PRO A 25 -8.36 1.27 21.17
CA PRO A 25 -9.07 1.32 19.89
C PRO A 25 -8.16 1.86 18.76
N THR A 26 -7.93 1.05 17.72
CA THR A 26 -7.03 1.40 16.59
C THR A 26 -7.43 2.69 15.90
N ILE A 27 -8.72 3.07 15.97
CA ILE A 27 -9.23 4.31 15.39
C ILE A 27 -8.46 5.54 15.91
N GLN A 28 -7.95 5.50 17.14
CA GLN A 28 -7.16 6.57 17.76
C GLN A 28 -5.75 6.70 17.16
N SER A 29 -5.30 5.73 16.36
CA SER A 29 -4.03 5.83 15.64
C SER A 29 -4.09 6.75 14.42
N TYR A 30 -5.29 7.07 13.92
CA TYR A 30 -5.46 7.89 12.71
C TYR A 30 -5.50 9.38 13.04
N ILE A 31 -6.29 9.75 14.04
CA ILE A 31 -6.36 11.11 14.58
C ILE A 31 -6.18 10.98 16.09
N ASN A 32 -5.03 11.47 16.57
CA ASN A 32 -4.71 11.47 17.98
C ASN A 32 -4.84 12.89 18.52
N VAL A 33 -5.87 13.11 19.33
CA VAL A 33 -6.10 14.33 20.08
C VAL A 33 -6.00 14.03 21.57
N ASN A 34 -5.44 14.97 22.34
CA ASN A 34 -5.43 14.84 23.80
C ASN A 34 -6.87 14.81 24.34
N VAL A 35 -7.07 14.14 25.48
CA VAL A 35 -8.39 13.89 26.08
C VAL A 35 -9.21 15.16 26.36
N ASP A 36 -8.55 16.30 26.52
CA ASP A 36 -9.18 17.60 26.84
C ASP A 36 -9.31 18.52 25.61
N VAL A 37 -9.06 18.00 24.40
CA VAL A 37 -9.13 18.77 23.16
C VAL A 37 -10.43 18.43 22.42
N ASN A 38 -11.35 19.39 22.41
CA ASN A 38 -12.57 19.30 21.61
C ASN A 38 -12.22 19.24 20.11
N HIS A 39 -12.85 18.29 19.42
CA HIS A 39 -12.72 18.14 17.99
C HIS A 39 -13.99 17.56 17.37
N ILE A 40 -14.13 17.77 16.07
CA ILE A 40 -15.20 17.21 15.24
C ILE A 40 -14.55 16.50 14.06
N GLU A 41 -14.93 15.25 13.86
CA GLU A 41 -14.56 14.46 12.70
C GLU A 41 -15.78 14.23 11.82
N LYS A 42 -15.66 14.48 10.51
CA LYS A 42 -16.74 14.19 9.57
C LYS A 42 -16.20 13.73 8.22
N THR A 43 -16.81 12.67 7.68
CA THR A 43 -16.48 12.13 6.35
C THR A 43 -14.98 11.90 6.11
N ASN A 44 -14.26 11.46 7.15
CA ASN A 44 -12.89 10.98 7.03
C ASN A 44 -12.89 9.49 6.64
N TYR A 45 -11.93 9.10 5.80
CA TYR A 45 -11.67 7.72 5.44
C TYR A 45 -10.39 7.23 6.12
N PHE A 46 -10.51 6.13 6.86
CA PHE A 46 -9.40 5.50 7.59
C PHE A 46 -9.19 4.08 7.09
N SER A 47 -7.96 3.75 6.72
CA SER A 47 -7.61 2.41 6.27
C SER A 47 -6.17 2.06 6.59
N ARG A 48 -5.85 0.77 6.62
CA ARG A 48 -4.45 0.29 6.65
C ARG A 48 -3.92 -0.01 5.24
N ASN A 49 -4.80 -0.02 4.24
CA ASN A 49 -4.50 -0.39 2.85
C ASN A 49 -5.04 0.68 1.88
N SER A 50 -4.17 1.19 1.00
CA SER A 50 -4.49 2.18 -0.03
C SER A 50 -5.15 1.60 -1.28
N GLN A 51 -5.06 0.29 -1.51
CA GLN A 51 -5.56 -0.37 -2.72
C GLN A 51 -7.08 -0.26 -2.87
N VAL A 52 -7.81 -0.32 -1.75
CA VAL A 52 -9.27 -0.35 -1.74
C VAL A 52 -9.88 1.02 -2.00
N PHE A 53 -9.14 2.10 -1.69
CA PHE A 53 -9.69 3.45 -1.78
C PHE A 53 -9.89 3.93 -3.21
N GLY A 54 -9.06 3.48 -4.15
CA GLY A 54 -9.20 3.80 -5.58
C GLY A 54 -8.41 5.03 -6.04
N PHE A 55 -7.14 5.14 -5.67
CA PHE A 55 -6.23 6.12 -6.27
C PHE A 55 -5.75 5.73 -7.67
N VAL A 56 -5.46 6.71 -8.52
CA VAL A 56 -4.94 6.48 -9.87
C VAL A 56 -3.62 5.71 -9.85
N ASP A 57 -2.61 6.18 -9.11
CA ASP A 57 -1.32 5.49 -8.99
C ASP A 57 -0.56 5.91 -7.72
N THR A 58 -0.59 5.06 -6.69
CA THR A 58 0.08 5.34 -5.41
C THR A 58 1.60 5.18 -5.49
N LEU A 59 2.15 4.44 -6.46
CA LEU A 59 3.59 4.21 -6.57
C LEU A 59 4.31 5.42 -7.16
N ASN A 60 3.63 6.13 -8.08
CA ASN A 60 4.12 7.36 -8.68
C ASN A 60 3.53 8.62 -8.02
N TYR A 61 2.96 8.49 -6.81
CA TYR A 61 2.35 9.59 -6.04
C TYR A 61 1.22 10.35 -6.78
N ASN A 62 0.58 9.70 -7.75
CA ASN A 62 -0.66 10.20 -8.33
C ASN A 62 -1.84 9.76 -7.46
N LEU A 63 -2.10 10.56 -6.42
CA LEU A 63 -3.16 10.33 -5.44
C LEU A 63 -4.50 10.93 -5.86
N LYS A 64 -4.69 11.21 -7.15
CA LYS A 64 -6.00 11.55 -7.68
C LYS A 64 -6.93 10.35 -7.65
N LEU A 65 -8.23 10.62 -7.68
CA LEU A 65 -9.26 9.60 -7.53
C LEU A 65 -9.57 8.91 -8.86
N GLN A 66 -9.79 7.61 -8.83
CA GLN A 66 -10.43 6.88 -9.92
C GLN A 66 -11.94 7.02 -9.82
N LYS A 67 -12.65 6.77 -10.94
CA LYS A 67 -14.12 6.86 -11.00
C LYS A 67 -14.85 6.06 -9.91
N TRP A 68 -14.30 4.90 -9.54
CA TRP A 68 -14.88 3.98 -8.56
C TRP A 68 -14.33 4.20 -7.14
N SER A 69 -13.52 5.24 -6.93
CA SER A 69 -12.98 5.54 -5.60
C SER A 69 -14.11 5.75 -4.59
N LEU A 70 -13.88 5.26 -3.37
CA LEU A 70 -14.79 5.44 -2.24
C LEU A 70 -14.92 6.91 -1.82
N GLY A 71 -13.99 7.77 -2.27
CA GLY A 71 -14.01 9.21 -2.00
C GLY A 71 -14.90 10.03 -2.93
N VAL A 72 -15.31 9.51 -4.09
CA VAL A 72 -16.05 10.29 -5.10
C VAL A 72 -17.48 10.56 -4.62
N ASP A 73 -17.91 11.82 -4.63
CA ASP A 73 -19.22 12.31 -4.19
C ASP A 73 -19.60 11.92 -2.75
N ASN A 74 -18.63 11.63 -1.88
CA ASN A 74 -18.85 11.15 -0.50
C ASN A 74 -18.35 12.10 0.62
N GLY A 75 -17.93 13.31 0.26
CA GLY A 75 -17.43 14.33 1.16
C GLY A 75 -18.52 15.25 1.72
N THR A 76 -18.20 15.89 2.84
CA THR A 76 -19.00 16.97 3.43
C THR A 76 -18.73 18.29 2.71
N ASP A 77 -19.76 19.12 2.57
CA ASP A 77 -19.62 20.50 2.11
C ASP A 77 -18.78 21.32 3.09
N VAL A 78 -17.68 21.88 2.57
CA VAL A 78 -16.71 22.70 3.30
C VAL A 78 -16.58 24.12 2.71
N SER A 79 -17.52 24.54 1.85
CA SER A 79 -17.55 25.86 1.22
C SER A 79 -17.59 27.01 2.23
N ALA A 80 -18.20 26.79 3.40
CA ALA A 80 -18.24 27.75 4.50
C ALA A 80 -16.84 28.14 5.03
N TRP A 81 -15.81 27.32 4.77
CA TRP A 81 -14.41 27.59 5.09
C TRP A 81 -13.60 28.08 3.89
N ASN A 82 -14.27 28.49 2.82
CA ASN A 82 -13.67 28.98 1.58
C ASN A 82 -12.77 27.93 0.88
N ILE A 83 -13.01 26.65 1.14
CA ILE A 83 -12.33 25.52 0.47
C ILE A 83 -13.12 25.21 -0.81
N VAL A 84 -12.86 26.01 -1.84
CA VAL A 84 -13.55 25.96 -3.13
C VAL A 84 -12.67 25.47 -4.28
N PHE A 85 -11.40 25.13 -4.00
CA PHE A 85 -10.48 24.50 -4.93
C PHE A 85 -9.75 23.31 -4.31
N ASP A 86 -9.41 22.32 -5.12
CA ASP A 86 -8.64 21.14 -4.74
C ASP A 86 -7.12 21.36 -4.92
N ALA A 87 -6.30 20.37 -4.59
CA ALA A 87 -4.85 20.44 -4.70
C ALA A 87 -4.33 20.54 -6.14
N ALA A 88 -5.17 20.28 -7.16
CA ALA A 88 -4.88 20.49 -8.57
C ALA A 88 -5.53 21.77 -9.13
N ASN A 89 -5.96 22.68 -8.24
CA ASN A 89 -6.63 23.93 -8.55
C ASN A 89 -7.92 23.75 -9.37
N GLN A 90 -8.61 22.62 -9.19
CA GLN A 90 -9.94 22.37 -9.75
C GLN A 90 -11.01 22.86 -8.78
N THR A 91 -12.11 23.39 -9.29
CA THR A 91 -13.22 23.86 -8.47
C THR A 91 -13.85 22.70 -7.68
N ARG A 92 -14.18 22.95 -6.41
CA ARG A 92 -14.92 22.04 -5.53
C ARG A 92 -16.32 22.60 -5.24
N PRO A 93 -17.35 21.74 -5.13
CA PRO A 93 -17.33 20.32 -5.50
C PRO A 93 -17.35 20.14 -7.03
N LYS A 94 -16.91 18.97 -7.50
CA LYS A 94 -17.14 18.51 -8.87
C LYS A 94 -17.96 17.23 -8.84
N GLY A 95 -19.23 17.35 -9.19
CA GLY A 95 -20.18 16.24 -9.16
C GLY A 95 -21.41 16.62 -8.36
N LYS A 96 -21.93 15.66 -7.59
CA LYS A 96 -23.08 15.86 -6.70
C LYS A 96 -22.67 16.46 -5.37
N THR A 97 -21.52 16.05 -4.82
CA THR A 97 -21.03 16.52 -3.52
C THR A 97 -19.50 16.70 -3.57
N TYR A 98 -18.90 17.12 -2.46
CA TYR A 98 -17.44 17.17 -2.36
C TYR A 98 -16.85 15.77 -2.40
N ASP A 99 -15.62 15.64 -2.85
CA ASP A 99 -14.88 14.39 -2.69
C ASP A 99 -14.15 14.35 -1.35
N ILE A 100 -13.97 13.14 -0.82
CA ILE A 100 -13.06 12.91 0.31
C ILE A 100 -11.62 13.03 -0.22
N GLY A 101 -10.82 13.87 0.43
CA GLY A 101 -9.39 14.01 0.17
C GLY A 101 -8.98 15.30 -0.52
N ALA A 102 -7.73 15.32 -0.97
CA ALA A 102 -7.09 16.50 -1.54
C ALA A 102 -7.52 16.83 -2.98
N TYR A 103 -8.18 15.90 -3.68
CA TYR A 103 -8.53 16.02 -5.10
C TYR A 103 -10.01 15.76 -5.33
N GLU A 104 -10.58 16.44 -6.31
CA GLU A 104 -11.88 16.11 -6.90
C GLU A 104 -11.68 15.23 -8.15
N TYR A 105 -12.53 14.24 -8.32
CA TYR A 105 -12.54 13.35 -9.46
C TYR A 105 -12.88 14.11 -10.74
N GLN A 106 -12.02 13.96 -11.76
CA GLN A 106 -12.22 14.57 -13.06
C GLN A 106 -12.64 13.49 -14.07
N THR A 107 -13.72 13.75 -14.81
CA THR A 107 -14.12 12.92 -15.95
C THR A 107 -12.97 12.85 -16.97
N GLY A 108 -12.51 11.64 -17.29
CA GLY A 108 -11.35 11.43 -18.17
C GLY A 108 -10.04 11.16 -17.44
N GLU A 109 -10.03 11.17 -16.10
CA GLU A 109 -8.99 10.49 -15.32
C GLU A 109 -9.08 8.99 -15.65
N SER A 110 -8.28 8.55 -16.62
CA SER A 110 -8.17 7.16 -16.99
C SER A 110 -7.62 6.41 -15.78
N ALA A 111 -8.33 5.36 -15.37
CA ALA A 111 -7.76 4.38 -14.47
C ALA A 111 -6.46 3.89 -15.13
N HIS A 112 -5.31 4.25 -14.55
CA HIS A 112 -4.24 3.29 -14.61
C HIS A 112 -4.80 2.14 -13.79
N LEU A 113 -5.25 1.07 -14.46
CA LEU A 113 -5.51 -0.18 -13.78
C LEU A 113 -4.26 -0.42 -12.96
N GLN A 114 -4.38 -0.36 -11.64
CA GLN A 114 -3.33 -0.84 -10.77
C GLN A 114 -3.16 -2.28 -11.20
N LYS A 115 -2.13 -2.57 -12.01
CA LYS A 115 -1.53 -3.90 -12.00
C LYS A 115 -1.23 -4.12 -10.52
N SER A 116 -1.97 -5.04 -9.94
CA SER A 116 -1.83 -5.61 -8.59
C SER A 116 -0.40 -5.48 -8.05
N GLN A 117 -0.05 -4.38 -7.39
CA GLN A 117 1.35 -3.98 -7.17
C GLN A 117 2.20 -3.97 -8.48
N ALA A 118 3.14 -3.03 -8.61
CA ALA A 118 4.31 -3.37 -9.42
C ALA A 118 5.00 -4.51 -8.67
N SER A 119 4.67 -5.76 -9.02
CA SER A 119 5.23 -6.94 -8.37
C SER A 119 6.74 -6.76 -8.32
N MET A 120 7.28 -6.85 -7.11
CA MET A 120 8.72 -6.78 -6.90
C MET A 120 9.38 -7.99 -7.55
N ILE A 121 8.65 -9.11 -7.65
CA ILE A 121 9.07 -10.35 -8.27
C ILE A 121 8.53 -10.40 -9.72
N LYS A 122 9.38 -10.12 -10.69
CA LYS A 122 9.04 -10.22 -12.11
C LYS A 122 8.83 -11.68 -12.54
N SER A 123 9.72 -12.58 -12.11
CA SER A 123 9.60 -14.01 -12.39
C SER A 123 10.37 -14.84 -11.36
N VAL A 124 9.97 -16.09 -11.16
CA VAL A 124 10.64 -17.02 -10.24
C VAL A 124 10.68 -18.44 -10.81
N TRP A 125 11.85 -19.07 -10.73
CA TRP A 125 12.13 -20.34 -11.37
C TRP A 125 12.87 -21.23 -10.39
N TYR A 126 12.28 -22.36 -10.01
CA TYR A 126 12.95 -23.36 -9.17
C TYR A 126 13.40 -24.54 -10.03
N LYS A 127 14.68 -24.91 -9.92
CA LYS A 127 15.26 -26.09 -10.55
C LYS A 127 15.64 -27.11 -9.49
N LYS A 128 14.79 -28.12 -9.31
CA LYS A 128 14.92 -29.17 -8.28
C LYS A 128 16.24 -29.93 -8.36
N SER A 129 16.69 -30.31 -9.57
CA SER A 129 17.94 -31.04 -9.77
C SER A 129 19.19 -30.30 -9.30
N ASN A 130 19.17 -28.97 -9.41
CA ASN A 130 20.29 -28.10 -9.01
C ASN A 130 20.07 -27.48 -7.63
N LYS A 131 18.94 -27.76 -6.96
CA LYS A 131 18.51 -27.11 -5.71
C LYS A 131 18.64 -25.59 -5.77
N GLN A 132 18.20 -25.00 -6.89
CA GLN A 132 18.45 -23.60 -7.19
C GLN A 132 17.14 -22.87 -7.46
N LEU A 133 16.95 -21.72 -6.81
CA LEU A 133 15.86 -20.78 -7.08
C LEU A 133 16.43 -19.52 -7.72
N LYS A 134 15.99 -19.21 -8.92
CA LYS A 134 16.30 -17.96 -9.61
C LYS A 134 15.13 -17.00 -9.41
N VAL A 135 15.42 -15.83 -8.87
CA VAL A 135 14.46 -14.74 -8.65
C VAL A 135 14.82 -13.61 -9.60
N GLU A 136 13.88 -13.21 -10.43
CA GLU A 136 14.01 -12.02 -11.26
C GLU A 136 13.19 -10.89 -10.65
N PHE A 137 13.82 -9.75 -10.37
CA PHE A 137 13.17 -8.57 -9.82
C PHE A 137 12.64 -7.65 -10.91
N ALA A 138 11.59 -6.90 -10.60
CA ALA A 138 11.15 -5.82 -11.47
C ALA A 138 12.20 -4.69 -11.51
N ASN A 139 12.49 -4.17 -12.70
CA ASN A 139 13.48 -3.10 -12.92
C ASN A 139 13.18 -1.79 -12.15
N THR A 140 11.98 -1.68 -11.58
CA THR A 140 11.55 -0.54 -10.76
C THR A 140 12.04 -0.61 -9.32
N ILE A 141 12.43 -1.78 -8.81
CA ILE A 141 12.85 -1.92 -7.41
C ILE A 141 14.36 -1.70 -7.24
N HIS A 142 14.70 -0.95 -6.21
CA HIS A 142 16.08 -0.72 -5.78
C HIS A 142 16.10 -0.42 -4.28
N GLY A 143 17.22 -0.72 -3.61
CA GLY A 143 17.37 -0.57 -2.16
C GLY A 143 17.55 -1.89 -1.42
N LYS A 144 17.41 -1.86 -0.09
CA LYS A 144 17.56 -3.04 0.78
C LYS A 144 16.21 -3.74 0.96
N TYR A 145 16.17 -5.04 0.71
CA TYR A 145 15.01 -5.89 0.86
C TYR A 145 15.37 -7.13 1.67
N GLN A 146 14.42 -7.61 2.46
CA GLN A 146 14.46 -8.93 3.05
C GLN A 146 13.88 -9.93 2.05
N LEU A 147 14.65 -10.97 1.75
CA LEU A 147 14.21 -12.10 0.96
C LEU A 147 14.05 -13.28 1.90
N SER A 148 12.93 -14.00 1.80
CA SER A 148 12.73 -15.24 2.55
C SER A 148 12.04 -16.31 1.71
N VAL A 149 12.43 -17.55 1.94
CA VAL A 149 11.77 -18.74 1.36
C VAL A 149 11.28 -19.60 2.52
N SER A 150 9.98 -19.89 2.53
CA SER A 150 9.32 -20.68 3.55
C SER A 150 8.41 -21.75 2.96
N ASP A 151 8.04 -22.76 3.74
CA ASP A 151 6.92 -23.63 3.39
C ASP A 151 5.57 -22.98 3.77
N ILE A 152 4.46 -23.66 3.46
CA ILE A 152 3.11 -23.18 3.77
C ILE A 152 2.79 -23.18 5.27
N GLN A 153 3.61 -23.87 6.08
CA GLN A 153 3.54 -23.86 7.54
C GLN A 153 4.39 -22.74 8.16
N GLY A 154 5.11 -21.97 7.33
CA GLY A 154 5.95 -20.85 7.76
C GLY A 154 7.37 -21.25 8.19
N LYS A 155 7.80 -22.50 8.02
CA LYS A 155 9.19 -22.90 8.28
C LYS A 155 10.09 -22.24 7.24
N ILE A 156 11.09 -21.50 7.69
CA ILE A 156 12.02 -20.75 6.83
C ILE A 156 13.18 -21.66 6.40
N TYR A 157 13.42 -21.72 5.09
CA TYR A 157 14.52 -22.44 4.45
C TYR A 157 15.66 -21.51 4.00
N TYR A 158 15.36 -20.24 3.79
CA TYR A 158 16.34 -19.21 3.44
C TYR A 158 15.85 -17.84 3.89
N SER A 159 16.78 -17.00 4.34
CA SER A 159 16.51 -15.62 4.72
C SER A 159 17.78 -14.78 4.53
N GLU A 160 17.70 -13.69 3.77
CA GLU A 160 18.83 -12.78 3.53
C GLU A 160 18.34 -11.34 3.33
N THR A 161 19.06 -10.37 3.89
CA THR A 161 18.92 -8.98 3.49
C THR A 161 19.77 -8.69 2.24
N LYS A 162 19.13 -8.42 1.10
CA LYS A 162 19.77 -8.14 -0.18
C LYS A 162 19.65 -6.66 -0.53
N THR A 163 20.76 -6.04 -0.94
CA THR A 163 20.71 -4.77 -1.67
C THR A 163 20.52 -5.06 -3.15
N ILE A 164 19.46 -4.50 -3.74
CA ILE A 164 19.15 -4.57 -5.17
C ILE A 164 19.52 -3.22 -5.79
N ASN A 165 20.49 -3.24 -6.71
CA ASN A 165 20.94 -2.04 -7.40
C ASN A 165 20.09 -1.77 -8.65
N ARG A 166 20.07 -0.52 -9.13
CA ARG A 166 19.39 -0.19 -10.39
C ARG A 166 20.02 -0.98 -11.56
N GLY A 167 19.19 -1.70 -12.31
CA GLY A 167 19.63 -2.55 -13.42
C GLY A 167 20.05 -3.98 -13.01
N GLU A 168 20.21 -4.25 -11.71
CA GLU A 168 20.39 -5.61 -11.19
C GLU A 168 19.01 -6.28 -11.08
N SER A 169 18.77 -7.29 -11.92
CA SER A 169 17.45 -7.89 -12.05
C SER A 169 17.38 -9.35 -11.62
N VAL A 170 18.49 -10.00 -11.25
CA VAL A 170 18.52 -11.45 -10.99
C VAL A 170 19.29 -11.77 -9.72
N HIS A 171 18.67 -12.58 -8.84
CA HIS A 171 19.32 -13.21 -7.70
C HIS A 171 19.15 -14.73 -7.74
N ILE A 172 20.18 -15.45 -7.32
CA ILE A 172 20.22 -16.91 -7.34
C ILE A 172 20.42 -17.41 -5.92
N ILE A 173 19.49 -18.23 -5.45
CA ILE A 173 19.53 -18.87 -4.14
C ILE A 173 19.83 -20.35 -4.34
N ASN A 174 20.90 -20.83 -3.70
CA ASN A 174 21.28 -22.23 -3.72
C ASN A 174 20.93 -22.87 -2.37
N PHE A 175 20.24 -24.01 -2.41
CA PHE A 175 19.82 -24.74 -1.21
C PHE A 175 20.68 -25.97 -1.00
N GLN A 176 21.01 -26.25 0.26
CA GLN A 176 21.74 -27.47 0.63
C GLN A 176 20.83 -28.70 0.58
N THR A 177 19.56 -28.52 0.97
CA THR A 177 18.53 -29.55 1.00
C THR A 177 17.48 -29.32 -0.07
N SER A 178 16.78 -30.39 -0.46
CA SER A 178 15.57 -30.26 -1.27
C SER A 178 14.51 -29.45 -0.54
N LEU A 179 13.74 -28.66 -1.28
CA LEU A 179 12.61 -27.92 -0.74
C LEU A 179 11.32 -28.77 -0.80
N PRO A 180 10.31 -28.45 0.03
CA PRO A 180 8.98 -29.04 -0.07
C PRO A 180 8.31 -28.73 -1.41
N ASP A 181 7.28 -29.52 -1.77
CA ASP A 181 6.55 -29.41 -3.03
C ASP A 181 5.89 -28.03 -3.25
N ILE A 182 5.62 -27.31 -2.17
CA ILE A 182 5.09 -25.95 -2.20
C ILE A 182 5.91 -25.08 -1.27
N ILE A 183 6.42 -23.98 -1.82
CA ILE A 183 7.13 -22.94 -1.07
C ILE A 183 6.54 -21.56 -1.35
N ILE A 184 6.82 -20.61 -0.47
CA ILE A 184 6.48 -19.20 -0.59
C ILE A 184 7.78 -18.41 -0.60
N LEU A 185 8.04 -17.69 -1.69
CA LEU A 185 9.05 -16.63 -1.75
C LEU A 185 8.40 -15.33 -1.29
N SER A 186 8.97 -14.66 -0.30
CA SER A 186 8.59 -13.29 0.07
C SER A 186 9.77 -12.35 -0.18
N VAL A 187 9.46 -11.18 -0.71
CA VAL A 187 10.36 -10.03 -0.83
C VAL A 187 9.68 -8.88 -0.11
N ASP A 188 10.34 -8.28 0.87
CA ASP A 188 9.77 -7.16 1.61
C ASP A 188 10.80 -6.10 1.97
N ASN A 189 10.31 -4.90 2.14
CA ASN A 189 10.96 -3.85 2.91
C ASN A 189 9.93 -3.34 3.94
N ASN A 190 10.36 -2.48 4.87
CA ASN A 190 9.49 -1.93 5.91
C ASN A 190 8.24 -1.16 5.40
N LYS A 191 8.04 -1.03 4.08
CA LYS A 191 6.94 -0.30 3.44
C LYS A 191 6.11 -1.17 2.48
N ILE A 192 6.70 -2.18 1.84
CA ILE A 192 6.11 -2.93 0.74
C ILE A 192 6.51 -4.40 0.89
N ARG A 193 5.55 -5.29 0.74
CA ARG A 193 5.76 -6.74 0.68
C ARG A 193 5.13 -7.31 -0.58
N ASP A 194 5.81 -8.27 -1.18
CA ASP A 194 5.35 -9.08 -2.31
C ASP A 194 5.70 -10.54 -2.04
N SER A 195 4.87 -11.47 -2.51
CA SER A 195 5.09 -12.89 -2.29
C SER A 195 4.54 -13.74 -3.42
N VAL A 196 5.26 -14.80 -3.76
CA VAL A 196 4.87 -15.74 -4.81
C VAL A 196 4.89 -17.16 -4.26
N LYS A 197 3.78 -17.87 -4.45
CA LYS A 197 3.68 -19.32 -4.24
C LYS A 197 4.35 -20.03 -5.41
N ILE A 198 5.23 -20.97 -5.11
CA ILE A 198 5.99 -21.75 -6.08
C ILE A 198 5.67 -23.23 -5.83
N ILE A 199 5.30 -23.95 -6.89
CA ILE A 199 5.14 -25.40 -6.87
C ILE A 199 6.43 -26.02 -7.42
N THR A 200 7.12 -26.82 -6.62
CA THR A 200 8.42 -27.40 -6.98
C THR A 200 8.23 -28.76 -7.66
N GLN A 201 7.66 -28.75 -8.87
CA GLN A 201 7.53 -29.95 -9.70
C GLN A 201 8.90 -30.38 -10.24
#